data_AF-A0A537SHR6-F1
#
_entry.id   AF-A0A537SHR6-F1
#
_cell.length_a   1.000
_cell.length_b   1.000
_cell.length_c   1.000
_cell.angle_alpha   90.00
_cell.angle_beta   90.00
_cell.angle_gamma   90.00
#
_symmetry.space_group_name_H-M   'P 1'
#
loop_
_entity.id
_entity.type
_entity.pdbx_description
1 polymer ?
#
loop_
_entity_poly.entity_id
_entity_poly.type
_entity_poly.pdbx_seq_one_letter_code
_entity_poly.pdbx_strand_id
1 'polypeptide(L)'
;MDILILVGGFTIVCLMGMPVAYALGIAAIAAALYAGIPLEAVMLKVAGGMSGFSLLAIPFFILTGAIMAVGGMAERLVNLAKVFVGFIRGGMALVNIVASTMF
;
A
#
# COMPACT_ATOMS: atom_id res chain seq x y z
N MET A 1 -16.79 21.57 11.72
CA MET A 1 -17.54 20.30 11.89
C MET A 1 -16.97 19.20 10.98
N ASP A 2 -16.22 19.59 9.96
CA ASP A 2 -15.69 18.75 8.88
C ASP A 2 -14.81 17.61 9.41
N ILE A 3 -13.96 17.89 10.41
CA ILE A 3 -13.10 16.89 11.05
C ILE A 3 -13.93 15.83 11.78
N LEU A 4 -15.04 16.21 12.42
CA LEU A 4 -15.93 15.26 13.10
C LEU A 4 -16.66 14.37 12.09
N ILE A 5 -17.07 14.94 10.96
CA ILE A 5 -17.71 14.20 9.87
C ILE A 5 -16.71 13.24 9.22
N LEU A 6 -15.48 13.69 9.00
CA LEU A 6 -14.40 12.87 8.45
C LEU A 6 -14.07 11.70 9.37
N VAL A 7 -13.72 11.97 10.62
CA VAL A 7 -13.26 10.94 11.57
C VAL A 7 -14.42 10.04 11.96
N GLY A 8 -15.57 10.61 12.30
CA GLY A 8 -16.77 9.84 12.67
C GLY A 8 -17.29 8.99 11.51
N GLY A 9 -17.38 9.57 10.31
CA GLY A 9 -17.79 8.85 9.10
C GLY A 9 -16.83 7.72 8.75
N PHE A 10 -15.52 7.97 8.79
CA PHE A 10 -14.51 6.96 8.56
C PHE A 10 -14.64 5.79 9.56
N THR A 11 -14.76 6.09 10.85
CA THR A 11 -14.88 5.07 11.90
C THR A 11 -16.14 4.23 11.72
N ILE A 12 -17.30 4.84 11.47
CA ILE A 12 -18.56 4.12 11.28
C ILE A 12 -18.49 3.20 10.06
N VAL A 13 -18.00 3.71 8.93
CA VAL A 13 -17.94 2.93 7.67
C VAL A 13 -16.88 1.83 7.76
N CYS A 14 -15.75 2.06 8.45
CA CYS A 14 -14.78 1.00 8.75
C CYS A 14 -15.36 -0.09 9.65
N LEU A 15 -16.14 0.27 10.69
CA LEU A 15 -16.76 -0.70 11.59
C LEU A 15 -17.83 -1.56 10.89
N MET A 16 -18.42 -1.08 9.79
CA MET A 16 -19.31 -1.87 8.93
C MET A 16 -18.56 -2.93 8.10
N GLY A 17 -17.24 -3.04 8.22
CA GLY A 17 -16.43 -4.03 7.50
C GLY A 17 -16.03 -3.62 6.08
N MET A 18 -16.20 -2.34 5.73
CA MET A 18 -15.82 -1.85 4.41
C MET A 18 -14.28 -1.75 4.29
N PRO A 19 -13.69 -2.05 3.13
CA PRO A 19 -12.25 -1.87 2.94
C PRO A 19 -11.83 -0.42 3.20
N VAL A 20 -10.70 -0.24 3.88
CA VAL A 20 -10.21 1.05 4.39
C VAL A 20 -10.17 2.14 3.31
N ALA A 21 -9.78 1.77 2.09
CA ALA A 21 -9.74 2.70 0.95
C ALA A 21 -11.11 3.33 0.66
N TYR A 22 -12.17 2.53 0.65
CA TYR A 22 -13.52 3.02 0.38
C TYR A 22 -14.07 3.79 1.59
N ALA A 23 -13.80 3.33 2.82
CA ALA A 23 -14.24 4.02 4.02
C ALA A 23 -13.66 5.43 4.10
N LEU A 24 -12.36 5.57 3.81
CA LEU A 24 -11.67 6.86 3.76
C LEU A 24 -12.21 7.75 2.64
N GLY A 25 -12.45 7.19 1.44
CA GLY A 25 -12.99 7.93 0.31
C GLY A 25 -14.39 8.51 0.58
N ILE A 26 -15.30 7.71 1.11
CA ILE A 26 -16.67 8.15 1.43
C ILE A 26 -16.65 9.22 2.53
N ALA A 27 -15.86 9.01 3.59
CA ALA A 27 -15.74 9.98 4.67
C ALA A 27 -15.14 11.32 4.21
N ALA A 28 -14.13 11.27 3.33
CA ALA A 28 -13.51 12.46 2.75
C ALA A 28 -14.47 13.24 1.85
N ILE A 29 -15.26 12.55 1.01
CA ILE A 29 -16.27 13.19 0.16
C ILE A 29 -17.38 13.80 1.03
N ALA A 30 -17.86 13.10 2.05
CA ALA A 30 -18.88 13.61 2.97
C ALA A 30 -18.42 14.86 3.71
N ALA A 31 -17.16 14.87 4.20
CA ALA A 31 -16.57 16.05 4.84
C ALA A 31 -16.37 17.21 3.85
N ALA A 32 -15.95 16.94 2.62
CA ALA A 32 -15.76 17.97 1.59
C ALA A 32 -17.09 18.63 1.16
N LEU A 33 -18.16 17.85 1.05
CA LEU A 33 -19.50 18.37 0.77
C LEU A 33 -20.01 19.28 1.88
N TYR A 34 -19.78 18.90 3.15
CA TYR A 34 -20.14 19.74 4.29
C TYR A 34 -19.32 21.04 4.35
N ALA A 35 -18.03 20.98 3.99
CA ALA A 35 -17.15 22.14 3.91
C ALA A 35 -17.48 23.10 2.76
N GLY A 36 -18.47 22.79 1.91
CA GLY A 36 -18.84 23.59 0.74
C GLY A 36 -17.81 23.53 -0.40
N ILE A 37 -16.94 22.52 -0.41
CA ILE A 37 -15.95 22.34 -1.46
C ILE A 37 -16.69 21.85 -2.73
N PRO A 38 -16.51 22.53 -3.88
CA PRO A 38 -17.10 22.08 -5.14
C PRO A 38 -16.66 20.65 -5.47
N LEU A 39 -17.60 19.82 -5.91
CA LEU A 39 -17.32 18.42 -6.24
C LEU A 39 -16.25 18.31 -7.35
N GLU A 40 -16.22 19.28 -8.26
CA GLU A 40 -15.18 19.42 -9.30
C GLU A 40 -13.76 19.51 -8.69
N ALA A 41 -13.59 20.28 -7.62
CA ALA A 41 -12.31 20.42 -6.93
C ALA A 41 -11.90 19.13 -6.20
N VAL A 42 -12.87 18.39 -5.67
CA VAL A 42 -12.64 17.06 -5.09
C VAL A 42 -12.17 16.08 -6.17
N MET A 43 -12.84 16.05 -7.32
CA MET A 43 -12.48 15.16 -8.44
C MET A 43 -11.10 15.48 -9.01
N LEU A 44 -10.74 16.76 -9.14
CA LEU A 44 -9.39 17.19 -9.53
C LEU A 44 -8.32 16.71 -8.55
N LYS A 45 -8.59 16.75 -7.23
CA LYS A 45 -7.67 16.26 -6.20
C LYS A 45 -7.51 14.74 -6.24
N VAL A 46 -8.59 14.01 -6.45
CA VAL A 46 -8.56 12.54 -6.62
C VAL A 46 -7.75 12.16 -7.87
N ALA A 47 -8.00 12.80 -9.01
CA ALA A 47 -7.27 12.56 -10.25
C ALA A 47 -5.76 12.86 -10.12
N GLY A 48 -5.41 13.94 -9.42
CA GLY A 48 -4.01 14.26 -9.11
C GLY A 48 -3.32 13.20 -8.24
N GLY A 49 -4.05 12.60 -7.28
CA GLY A 49 -3.53 11.51 -6.44
C GLY A 49 -3.23 10.22 -7.22
N MET A 50 -4.01 9.93 -8.26
CA MET A 50 -3.81 8.75 -9.12
C MET A 50 -2.62 8.86 -10.07
N SER A 51 -2.13 10.08 -10.28
CA SER A 51 -1.03 10.37 -11.21
C SER A 51 0.35 10.23 -10.57
N GLY A 52 0.41 9.78 -9.31
CA GLY A 52 1.66 9.63 -8.58
C GLY A 52 2.55 8.54 -9.17
N PHE A 53 3.82 8.87 -9.44
CA PHE A 53 4.86 7.90 -9.83
C PHE A 53 4.94 6.72 -8.85
N SER A 54 4.60 6.94 -7.58
CA SER A 54 4.51 5.90 -6.54
C SER A 54 3.48 4.80 -6.85
N LEU A 55 2.37 5.10 -7.53
CA LEU A 55 1.39 4.09 -7.93
C LEU A 55 1.91 3.23 -9.09
N LEU A 56 2.78 3.78 -9.94
CA LEU A 56 3.52 3.05 -10.97
C LEU A 56 4.58 2.12 -10.37
N ALA A 57 5.09 2.42 -9.17
CA ALA A 57 6.01 1.54 -8.48
C ALA A 57 5.37 0.17 -8.19
N ILE A 58 4.09 0.12 -7.78
CA ILE A 58 3.38 -1.14 -7.47
C ILE A 58 3.40 -2.13 -8.65
N PRO A 59 2.91 -1.80 -9.87
CA PRO A 59 2.94 -2.72 -11.00
C PRO A 59 4.36 -3.03 -11.45
N PHE A 60 5.30 -2.10 -11.36
CA PHE A 60 6.71 -2.39 -11.67
C PHE A 60 7.37 -3.32 -10.66
N PHE A 61 7.07 -3.22 -9.37
CA PHE A 61 7.53 -4.17 -8.36
C PHE A 61 6.95 -5.56 -8.61
N ILE A 62 5.66 -5.65 -8.96
CA ILE A 62 5.03 -6.93 -9.32
C ILE A 62 5.68 -7.52 -10.58
N LEU A 63 5.92 -6.70 -11.60
CA LEU A 63 6.57 -7.14 -12.85
C LEU A 63 8.00 -7.62 -12.61
N THR A 64 8.81 -6.84 -11.88
CA THR A 64 10.18 -7.22 -11.50
C THR A 64 10.18 -8.49 -10.67
N GLY A 65 9.25 -8.62 -9.70
CA GLY A 65 9.05 -9.84 -8.92
C GLY A 65 8.75 -11.07 -9.78
N ALA A 66 7.86 -10.93 -10.76
CA ALA A 66 7.54 -12.01 -11.70
C ALA A 66 8.75 -12.40 -12.57
N ILE A 67 9.51 -11.41 -13.07
CA ILE A 67 10.74 -11.67 -13.83
C ILE A 67 11.79 -12.38 -12.96
N MET A 68 11.96 -11.96 -11.70
CA MET A 68 12.89 -12.60 -10.75
C MET A 68 12.49 -14.04 -10.43
N ALA A 69 11.19 -14.32 -10.32
CA ALA A 69 10.67 -15.66 -10.07
C ALA A 69 10.91 -16.58 -11.27
N VAL A 70 10.59 -16.14 -12.49
CA VAL A 70 10.78 -16.94 -13.71
C VAL A 70 12.26 -17.13 -14.05
N GLY A 71 13.08 -16.10 -13.83
CA GLY A 71 14.52 -16.13 -14.13
C GLY A 71 15.40 -16.83 -13.08
N GLY A 72 14.82 -17.35 -11.99
CA GLY A 72 15.55 -18.00 -10.89
C GLY A 72 16.43 -17.04 -10.06
N MET A 73 16.33 -15.72 -10.28
CA MET A 73 17.07 -14.74 -9.49
C MET A 73 16.57 -14.70 -8.04
N ALA A 74 15.27 -14.83 -7.81
CA ALA A 74 14.71 -14.86 -6.47
C ALA A 74 15.34 -15.97 -5.61
N GLU A 75 15.51 -17.17 -6.16
CA GLU A 75 16.14 -18.30 -5.46
C GLU A 75 17.63 -18.05 -5.18
N ARG A 76 18.36 -17.47 -6.14
CA ARG A 76 19.77 -17.09 -5.95
C ARG A 76 19.94 -16.06 -4.84
N LEU A 77 19.05 -15.06 -4.76
CA LEU A 77 19.06 -14.04 -3.71
C LEU A 77 18.71 -14.63 -2.35
N VAL A 78 17.73 -15.53 -2.27
CA VAL A 78 17.41 -16.26 -1.03
C VAL A 78 18.59 -17.12 -0.57
N ASN A 79 19.28 -17.81 -1.48
CA ASN A 79 20.46 -18.60 -1.14
C ASN A 79 21.63 -17.72 -0.67
N LEU A 80 21.81 -16.53 -1.25
CA LEU A 80 22.76 -15.54 -0.76
C LEU A 80 22.40 -15.06 0.66
N ALA A 81 21.14 -14.73 0.92
CA ALA A 81 20.67 -14.36 2.27
C ALA A 81 20.88 -15.49 3.29
N LYS A 82 20.70 -16.76 2.89
CA LYS A 82 21.01 -17.93 3.73
C LYS A 82 22.47 -18.00 4.14
N VAL A 83 23.42 -17.58 3.29
CA VAL A 83 24.84 -17.55 3.66
C VAL A 83 25.10 -16.54 4.79
N PHE A 84 24.42 -15.39 4.78
CA PHE A 84 24.62 -14.35 5.78
C PHE A 84 24.00 -14.65 7.15
N VAL A 85 22.79 -15.21 7.19
CA VAL A 85 22.02 -15.34 8.44
C VAL A 85 21.40 -16.72 8.68
N GLY A 86 21.60 -17.67 7.76
CA GLY A 86 20.98 -19.00 7.82
C GLY A 86 21.51 -19.92 8.93
N PHE A 87 22.69 -19.64 9.49
CA PHE A 87 23.27 -20.40 10.60
C PHE A 87 22.65 -20.07 11.97
N ILE A 88 21.83 -19.01 12.07
CA ILE A 88 21.16 -18.61 13.31
C ILE A 88 19.96 -19.54 13.56
N ARG A 89 19.73 -19.93 14.81
CA ARG A 89 18.59 -20.79 15.20
C ARG A 89 17.27 -20.04 14.94
N GLY A 90 16.38 -20.61 14.11
CA GLY A 90 15.21 -19.91 13.57
C GLY A 90 15.50 -19.06 12.32
N GLY A 91 16.68 -19.25 11.70
CA GLY A 91 17.24 -18.38 10.66
C GLY A 91 16.40 -18.23 9.40
N MET A 92 15.44 -19.11 9.11
CA MET A 92 14.53 -18.94 7.96
C MET A 92 13.74 -17.62 8.00
N ALA A 93 13.33 -17.15 9.19
CA ALA A 93 12.67 -15.85 9.33
C ALA A 93 13.63 -14.69 9.01
N LEU A 94 14.88 -14.78 9.47
CA LEU A 94 15.92 -13.79 9.19
C LEU A 94 16.31 -13.78 7.72
N VAL A 95 16.43 -14.96 7.11
CA VAL A 95 16.68 -15.12 5.67
C VAL A 95 15.57 -14.46 4.87
N ASN A 96 14.30 -14.63 5.27
CA ASN A 96 13.19 -13.97 4.60
C ASN A 96 13.29 -12.44 4.69
N ILE A 97 13.55 -11.90 5.88
CA ILE A 97 13.71 -10.45 6.06
C ILE A 97 14.87 -9.92 5.21
N VAL A 98 16.05 -10.54 5.30
CA VAL A 98 17.24 -10.12 4.55
C VAL A 98 16.99 -10.22 3.04
N ALA A 99 16.44 -11.33 2.56
CA ALA A 99 16.09 -11.48 1.15
C ALA A 99 15.10 -10.39 0.72
N SER A 100 14.03 -10.15 1.49
CA SER A 100 13.04 -9.11 1.23
C SER A 100 13.63 -7.70 1.13
N THR A 101 14.67 -7.38 1.89
CA THR A 101 15.35 -6.07 1.80
C THR A 101 16.24 -5.89 0.57
N MET A 102 16.58 -6.98 -0.14
CA MET A 102 17.39 -6.93 -1.36
C MET A 102 16.55 -6.71 -2.63
N PHE A 103 15.21 -6.70 -2.53
CA PHE A 103 14.28 -6.49 -3.63
C PHE A 103 13.65 -5.09 -3.60
#